data_AF-A0A257B0D4-F1
#
_entry.id   AF-A0A257B0D4-F1
#
_cell.length_a   1.000
_cell.length_b   1.000
_cell.length_c   1.000
_cell.angle_alpha   90.00
_cell.angle_beta   90.00
_cell.angle_gamma   90.00
#
_symmetry.space_group_name_H-M   'P 1'
#
loop_
_entity.id
_entity.type
_entity.pdbx_description
1 polymer ?
#
loop_
_entity_poly.entity_id
_entity_poly.type
_entity_poly.pdbx_seq_one_letter_code
_entity_poly.pdbx_strand_id
1 'polypeptide(L)'
;MSIILVITEKTNRFVKFHAWQGLFFHLALAAIGILNSLLGIVLGNISSLLSLVSTLFGLAIFLGGLGLSVFLMVKAYGNETLKLPLLGDIAEKQL
;
A
#
# COMPACT_ATOMS: atom_id res chain seq x y z
N MET A 1 7.13 5.11 8.99
CA MET A 1 7.45 4.51 10.31
C MET A 1 7.56 2.97 10.30
N SER A 2 7.47 2.28 9.16
CA SER A 2 7.51 0.79 9.14
C SER A 2 8.91 0.18 9.21
N ILE A 3 9.93 0.80 8.62
CA ILE A 3 11.27 0.19 8.50
C ILE A 3 11.98 0.06 9.86
N ILE A 4 11.84 1.06 10.73
CA ILE A 4 12.49 1.04 12.05
C ILE A 4 11.91 -0.11 12.90
N LEU A 5 10.58 -0.30 12.91
CA LEU A 5 9.95 -1.36 13.69
C LEU A 5 10.28 -2.77 13.16
N VAL A 6 10.40 -2.97 11.83
CA VAL A 6 10.86 -4.27 11.27
C VAL A 6 12.26 -4.63 11.79
N ILE A 7 13.15 -3.64 11.90
CA ILE A 7 14.57 -3.86 12.22
C ILE A 7 14.80 -3.95 13.73
N THR A 8 14.08 -3.15 14.52
CA THR A 8 14.33 -3.01 15.97
C THR A 8 13.55 -4.05 16.79
N GLU A 9 12.37 -4.46 16.33
CA GLU A 9 11.45 -5.26 17.15
C GLU A 9 11.51 -6.74 16.77
N LYS A 10 12.29 -7.53 17.53
CA LYS A 10 12.50 -8.97 17.26
C LYS A 10 11.58 -9.91 18.05
N THR A 11 10.93 -9.41 19.10
CA THR A 11 10.19 -10.24 20.07
C THR A 11 8.68 -10.20 19.87
N ASN A 12 8.13 -9.07 19.43
CA ASN A 12 6.69 -8.91 19.33
C ASN A 12 6.15 -9.24 17.93
N ARG A 13 5.51 -10.41 17.79
CA ARG A 13 4.87 -10.87 16.54
C ARG A 13 3.84 -9.88 16.00
N PHE A 14 3.12 -9.16 16.86
CA PHE A 14 2.14 -8.15 16.44
C PHE A 14 2.81 -7.00 15.69
N VAL A 15 3.89 -6.44 16.26
CA VAL A 15 4.62 -5.32 15.67
C VAL A 15 5.27 -5.73 14.34
N LYS A 16 5.89 -6.92 14.28
CA LYS A 16 6.45 -7.46 13.03
C LYS A 16 5.39 -7.62 11.94
N PHE A 17 4.19 -8.12 12.29
CA PHE A 17 3.10 -8.33 11.34
C PHE A 17 2.68 -7.02 10.68
N HIS A 18 2.38 -5.99 11.47
CA HIS A 18 1.98 -4.67 10.96
C HIS A 18 3.09 -3.97 10.20
N ALA A 19 4.35 -4.19 10.59
CA ALA A 19 5.49 -3.60 9.92
C ALA A 19 5.70 -4.22 8.52
N TRP A 20 5.61 -5.55 8.39
CA TRP A 20 5.64 -6.25 7.10
C TRP A 20 4.41 -5.93 6.24
N GLN A 21 3.20 -5.98 6.82
CA GLN A 21 1.97 -5.67 6.09
C GLN A 21 1.98 -4.22 5.57
N GLY A 22 2.46 -3.27 6.38
CA GLY A 22 2.63 -1.88 5.96
C GLY A 22 3.67 -1.71 4.86
N LEU A 23 4.78 -2.44 4.91
CA LEU A 23 5.79 -2.43 3.86
C LEU A 23 5.24 -2.98 2.53
N PHE A 24 4.61 -4.15 2.55
CA PHE A 24 4.02 -4.75 1.36
C PHE A 24 2.88 -3.90 0.80
N PHE A 25 2.10 -3.25 1.65
CA PHE A 25 1.06 -2.32 1.23
C PHE A 25 1.61 -1.12 0.45
N HIS A 26 2.66 -0.47 0.97
CA HIS A 26 3.30 0.64 0.24
C HIS A 26 4.00 0.19 -1.04
N LEU A 27 4.63 -0.99 -1.04
CA LEU A 27 5.21 -1.58 -2.24
C LEU A 27 4.16 -1.85 -3.31
N ALA A 28 3.01 -2.42 -2.93
CA ALA A 28 1.90 -2.66 -3.85
C ALA A 28 1.34 -1.35 -4.43
N LEU A 29 1.14 -0.33 -3.58
CA LEU A 29 0.73 1.00 -4.02
C LEU A 29 1.73 1.64 -4.99
N ALA A 30 3.03 1.53 -4.70
CA ALA A 30 4.08 2.04 -5.57
C ALA A 30 4.07 1.33 -6.93
N ALA A 31 3.95 0.00 -6.95
CA ALA A 31 3.86 -0.78 -8.19
C ALA A 31 2.64 -0.36 -9.04
N ILE A 32 1.48 -0.20 -8.41
CA ILE A 32 0.25 0.27 -9.09
C ILE A 32 0.45 1.70 -9.62
N GLY A 33 1.07 2.59 -8.86
CA GLY A 33 1.35 3.96 -9.27
C GLY A 33 2.29 4.03 -10.49
N ILE A 34 3.33 3.19 -10.51
CA ILE A 34 4.26 3.08 -11.65
C ILE A 34 3.50 2.57 -12.88
N LEU A 35 2.71 1.51 -12.74
CA LEU A 35 1.90 0.97 -13.85
C LEU A 35 0.92 2.01 -14.40
N ASN A 36 0.22 2.74 -13.53
CA ASN A 36 -0.69 3.81 -13.94
C ASN A 36 0.06 4.94 -14.66
N SER A 37 1.27 5.28 -14.22
CA SER A 37 2.09 6.31 -14.85
C SER A 37 2.53 5.90 -16.26
N LEU A 38 2.97 4.65 -16.42
CA LEU A 38 3.32 4.08 -17.73
C LEU A 38 2.11 4.06 -18.68
N LEU A 39 0.95 3.63 -18.17
CA LEU A 39 -0.31 3.67 -18.93
C LEU A 39 -0.69 5.10 -19.31
N GLY A 40 -0.57 6.06 -18.40
CA GLY A 40 -0.86 7.47 -18.68
C GLY A 40 0.01 8.07 -19.79
N ILE A 41 1.30 7.69 -19.86
CA ILE A 41 2.20 8.11 -20.93
C ILE A 41 1.74 7.54 -22.28
N VAL A 42 1.44 6.24 -22.34
CA VAL A 42 0.99 5.60 -23.59
C VAL A 42 -0.36 6.16 -24.04
N LEU A 43 -1.32 6.25 -23.13
CA LEU A 43 -2.68 6.73 -23.39
C LEU A 43 -2.71 8.21 -23.74
N GLY A 44 -1.83 9.02 -23.15
CA GLY A 44 -1.70 10.45 -23.44
C GLY A 44 -1.20 10.77 -24.84
N ASN A 45 -0.42 9.86 -25.45
CA ASN A 45 -0.05 9.97 -26.87
C ASN A 45 -1.21 9.64 -27.82
N ILE A 46 -2.25 8.94 -27.34
CA ILE A 46 -3.41 8.53 -28.15
C ILE A 46 -4.53 9.57 -28.04
N SER A 47 -4.85 10.04 -26.83
CA SER A 47 -5.93 11.00 -26.61
C SER A 47 -5.78 11.73 -25.28
N SER A 48 -6.00 13.05 -25.29
CA SER A 48 -6.01 13.88 -24.09
C SER A 48 -7.12 13.51 -23.11
N LEU A 49 -8.26 12.99 -23.60
CA LEU A 49 -9.34 12.50 -22.75
C LEU A 49 -8.93 11.23 -21.98
N LEU A 50 -8.25 10.30 -22.64
CA LEU A 50 -7.74 9.09 -22.00
C LEU A 50 -6.63 9.40 -20.99
N SER A 51 -5.81 10.42 -21.26
CA SER A 51 -4.84 10.94 -20.29
C SER A 51 -5.54 11.42 -19.02
N LEU A 52 -6.60 12.24 -19.14
CA LEU A 52 -7.35 12.75 -17.99
C LEU A 52 -7.95 11.63 -17.14
N VAL A 53 -8.50 10.58 -17.77
CA VAL A 53 -9.01 9.39 -17.07
C VAL A 53 -7.90 8.69 -16.28
N SER A 54 -6.71 8.52 -16.87
CA SER A 54 -5.56 7.91 -16.17
C SER A 54 -5.10 8.73 -14.96
N THR A 55 -5.16 10.07 -15.05
CA THR A 55 -4.81 10.97 -13.96
C THR A 55 -5.82 10.89 -12.82
N LEU A 56 -7.12 10.92 -13.13
CA LEU A 56 -8.19 10.77 -12.14
C LEU A 56 -8.14 9.40 -11.45
N PHE A 57 -7.84 8.34 -12.22
CA PHE A 57 -7.67 7.00 -11.66
C PHE A 57 -6.46 6.94 -10.70
N GLY A 58 -5.34 7.55 -11.08
CA GLY A 58 -4.17 7.68 -10.20
C GLY A 58 -4.48 8.42 -8.90
N LEU A 59 -5.25 9.52 -8.98
CA LEU A 59 -5.69 10.27 -7.80
C LEU A 59 -6.60 9.42 -6.89
N ALA A 60 -7.53 8.66 -7.47
CA ALA A 60 -8.40 7.76 -6.72
C ALA A 60 -7.60 6.66 -6.00
N ILE A 61 -6.61 6.06 -6.66
CA ILE A 61 -5.70 5.08 -6.03
C ILE A 61 -4.91 5.73 -4.89
N PHE A 62 -4.40 6.94 -5.08
CA PHE A 62 -3.65 7.64 -4.04
C PHE A 62 -4.52 7.91 -2.81
N LEU A 63 -5.73 8.45 -3.01
CA LEU A 63 -6.66 8.75 -1.92
C LEU A 63 -7.16 7.47 -1.23
N GLY A 64 -7.50 6.43 -1.99
CA GLY A 64 -7.89 5.12 -1.46
C GLY A 64 -6.75 4.45 -0.70
N GLY A 65 -5.52 4.55 -1.22
CA GLY A 65 -4.30 4.04 -0.59
C GLY A 65 -3.99 4.76 0.72
N LEU A 66 -4.15 6.09 0.76
CA LEU A 66 -3.97 6.90 1.95
C LEU A 66 -5.07 6.60 3.00
N GLY A 67 -6.33 6.50 2.57
CA GLY A 67 -7.43 6.12 3.47
C GLY A 67 -7.21 4.74 4.09
N LEU A 68 -6.82 3.76 3.27
CA LEU A 68 -6.54 2.40 3.73
C LEU A 68 -5.29 2.34 4.62
N SER A 69 -4.24 3.13 4.34
CA SER A 69 -3.06 3.21 5.21
C SER A 69 -3.40 3.76 6.59
N VAL A 70 -4.22 4.81 6.65
CA VAL A 70 -4.71 5.39 7.91
C VAL A 70 -5.59 4.40 8.65
N PHE A 71 -6.51 3.72 7.96
CA PHE A 71 -7.37 2.70 8.56
C PHE A 71 -6.56 1.56 9.20
N LEU A 72 -5.53 1.08 8.50
CA LEU A 72 -4.62 0.05 9.02
C LEU A 72 -3.83 0.55 10.23
N MET A 73 -3.37 1.80 10.23
CA MET A 73 -2.68 2.41 11.39
C MET A 73 -3.61 2.54 12.60
N VAL A 74 -4.86 2.97 12.42
CA VAL A 74 -5.85 3.09 13.50
C VAL A 74 -6.14 1.72 14.11
N LYS A 75 -6.33 0.69 13.28
CA LYS A 75 -6.51 -0.69 13.76
C LYS A 75 -5.28 -1.23 14.50
N ALA A 76 -4.08 -0.93 14.01
CA ALA A 76 -2.82 -1.26 14.69
C ALA A 76 -2.74 -0.64 16.09
N TYR A 77 -3.14 0.64 16.21
CA TYR A 77 -3.14 1.36 17.47
C TYR A 77 -4.12 0.77 18.49
N GLY A 78 -5.25 0.24 18.01
CA GLY A 78 -6.23 -0.48 18.83
C GLY A 78 -5.85 -1.92 19.19
N ASN A 79 -4.61 -2.37 18.96
CA ASN A 79 -4.18 -3.76 19.12
C ASN A 79 -4.96 -4.79 18.27
N GLU A 80 -5.60 -4.34 17.17
CA GLU A 80 -6.30 -5.23 16.25
C GLU A 80 -5.42 -5.59 15.04
N THR A 81 -5.29 -6.89 14.77
CA THR A 81 -4.65 -7.43 13.56
C THR A 81 -5.67 -7.50 12.43
N LEU A 82 -5.83 -6.41 11.69
CA LEU A 82 -6.56 -6.45 10.43
C LEU A 82 -5.66 -7.03 9.34
N LYS A 83 -5.97 -8.26 8.92
CA LYS A 83 -5.25 -8.99 7.88
C LYS A 83 -5.80 -8.64 6.51
N LEU A 84 -4.95 -8.13 5.61
CA LEU A 84 -5.34 -7.98 4.21
C LEU A 84 -5.28 -9.35 3.50
N PRO A 85 -6.29 -9.74 2.69
CA PRO A 85 -6.43 -11.10 2.15
C PRO A 85 -5.29 -11.57 1.22
N LEU A 86 -4.42 -10.66 0.75
CA LEU A 86 -3.23 -11.00 -0.04
C LEU A 86 -1.94 -10.57 0.68
N LEU A 87 -1.88 -9.30 1.11
CA LEU A 87 -0.69 -8.73 1.73
C LEU A 87 -0.47 -9.23 3.16
N GLY A 88 -1.55 -9.56 3.87
CA GLY A 88 -1.51 -10.10 5.23
C GLY A 88 -1.00 -11.54 5.26
N ASP A 89 -1.36 -12.38 4.30
CA ASP A 89 -0.83 -13.76 4.22
C ASP A 89 0.66 -13.77 3.83
N ILE A 90 1.09 -12.83 2.98
CA ILE A 90 2.52 -12.65 2.65
C ILE A 90 3.27 -12.11 3.88
N ALA A 91 2.70 -11.17 4.63
CA ALA A 91 3.28 -10.65 5.86
C ALA A 91 3.43 -11.72 6.94
N GLU A 92 2.44 -12.61 7.08
CA GLU A 92 2.49 -13.71 8.05
C GLU A 92 3.60 -14.73 7.74
N LYS A 93 3.89 -14.97 6.46
CA LYS A 93 5.02 -15.84 6.07
C LYS A 93 6.40 -15.29 6.44
N GLN A 94 6.50 -14.00 6.80
CA GLN A 94 7.75 -13.33 7.20
C GLN A 94 7.89 -13.17 8.73
N LEU A 95 6.94 -13.70 9.51
CA LEU A 95 6.97 -13.71 10.97
C LEU A 95 7.84 -14.82 11.54
#